data_AF-A0A1Q9MRT1-F1
#
_entry.id   AF-A0A1Q9MRT1-F1
#
_cell.length_a   1.000
_cell.length_b   1.000
_cell.length_c   1.000
_cell.angle_alpha   90.00
_cell.angle_beta   90.00
_cell.angle_gamma   90.00
#
_symmetry.space_group_name_H-M   'P 1'
#
loop_
_entity.id
_entity.type
_entity.pdbx_description
1 polymer ?
#
loop_
_entity_poly.entity_id
_entity_poly.type
_entity_poly.pdbx_seq_one_letter_code
_entity_poly.pdbx_strand_id
1 'polypeptide(L)'
;MTFTNRDSRIDHLQRDFGKQIKLPVGKIQRLKTKFERVLEAILPQNATTGEVIAWCTRVDGRLVGPNMLWFLETTGSADDRGLATHLYGTSTRLRRFHVRKKLEMLEKVQLVAPYRPDSGKYLLLPQGKKAAEAGRRFLTGLLIITRERVRTLQKKYAVYNGHDFGEHREIPTEEKDTEPTNSRNDELGMRS
;
A
#
# COMPACT_ATOMS: atom_id res chain seq x y z
N MET A 1 29.37 2.80 -34.75
CA MET A 1 28.53 1.77 -34.09
C MET A 1 27.97 2.36 -32.81
N THR A 2 26.65 2.48 -32.68
CA THR A 2 25.97 3.15 -31.54
C THR A 2 25.15 2.12 -30.74
N PHE A 3 25.78 1.51 -29.74
CA PHE A 3 25.11 0.65 -28.75
C PHE A 3 24.99 1.42 -27.43
N THR A 4 23.87 2.10 -27.17
CA THR A 4 23.63 2.80 -25.88
C THR A 4 22.18 2.76 -25.39
N ASN A 5 21.34 1.82 -25.84
CA ASN A 5 19.90 1.84 -25.52
C ASN A 5 19.38 0.63 -24.70
N ARG A 6 20.23 -0.35 -24.38
CA ARG A 6 19.80 -1.58 -23.68
C ARG A 6 20.05 -1.52 -22.17
N ASP A 7 21.23 -1.06 -21.75
CA ASP A 7 21.61 -1.01 -20.33
C ASP A 7 20.85 0.07 -19.55
N SER A 8 20.62 1.22 -20.16
CA SER A 8 19.80 2.30 -19.60
C SER A 8 18.36 1.85 -19.31
N ARG A 9 17.85 0.89 -20.07
CA ARG A 9 16.48 0.36 -19.96
C ARG A 9 16.34 -0.60 -18.77
N ILE A 10 17.36 -1.39 -18.49
CA ILE A 10 17.43 -2.29 -17.34
C ILE A 10 17.59 -1.49 -16.03
N ASP A 11 18.41 -0.43 -16.05
CA ASP A 11 18.57 0.50 -14.92
C ASP A 11 17.26 1.25 -14.58
N HIS A 12 16.50 1.68 -15.59
CA HIS A 12 15.19 2.29 -15.38
C HIS A 12 14.19 1.32 -14.73
N LEU A 13 14.25 0.05 -15.12
CA LEU A 13 13.40 -1.02 -14.60
C LEU A 13 13.76 -1.37 -13.14
N GLN A 14 15.04 -1.57 -12.80
CA GLN A 14 15.43 -1.83 -11.41
C GLN A 14 15.09 -0.66 -10.47
N ARG A 15 15.26 0.59 -10.93
CA ARG A 15 14.86 1.79 -10.16
C ARG A 15 13.34 1.86 -9.92
N ASP A 16 12.52 1.36 -10.82
CA ASP A 16 11.05 1.37 -10.69
C ASP A 16 10.52 0.33 -9.68
N PHE A 17 11.32 -0.70 -9.32
CA PHE A 17 10.97 -1.66 -8.25
C PHE A 17 11.36 -1.16 -6.86
N GLY A 18 12.47 -0.41 -6.75
CA GLY A 18 12.90 0.27 -5.52
C GLY A 18 12.21 1.61 -5.26
N LYS A 19 11.51 2.16 -6.25
CA LYS A 19 10.74 3.41 -6.14
C LYS A 19 9.24 3.14 -6.08
N GLN A 20 8.49 4.06 -5.48
CA GLN A 20 7.03 4.03 -5.41
C GLN A 20 6.43 3.66 -6.78
N ILE A 21 5.67 2.57 -6.81
CA ILE A 21 4.93 2.13 -8.00
C ILE A 21 4.08 3.31 -8.52
N LYS A 22 4.46 3.85 -9.68
CA LYS A 22 3.67 4.90 -10.33
C LYS A 22 2.31 4.32 -10.73
N LEU A 23 1.27 4.78 -10.06
CA LEU A 23 -0.10 4.39 -10.33
C LEU A 23 -0.63 5.07 -11.61
N PRO A 24 -1.56 4.44 -12.35
CA PRO A 24 -2.12 5.01 -13.57
C PRO A 24 -3.04 6.20 -13.24
N VAL A 25 -2.50 7.42 -13.41
CA VAL A 25 -3.17 8.69 -13.05
C VAL A 25 -4.58 8.79 -13.65
N GLY A 26 -4.77 8.43 -14.92
CA GLY A 26 -6.08 8.49 -15.57
C GLY A 26 -7.14 7.55 -14.95
N LYS A 27 -6.74 6.35 -14.49
CA LYS A 27 -7.66 5.44 -13.79
C LYS A 27 -8.01 5.97 -12.40
N ILE A 28 -7.04 6.52 -11.68
CA ILE A 28 -7.27 7.16 -10.37
C ILE A 28 -8.20 8.35 -10.51
N GLN A 29 -7.96 9.23 -11.49
CA GLN A 29 -8.79 10.42 -11.70
C GLN A 29 -10.24 10.04 -11.98
N ARG A 30 -10.50 9.06 -12.86
CA ARG A 30 -11.85 8.56 -13.12
C ARG A 30 -12.52 7.99 -11.86
N LEU A 31 -11.77 7.21 -11.07
CA LEU A 31 -12.26 6.65 -9.81
C LEU A 31 -12.59 7.76 -8.80
N LYS A 32 -11.73 8.78 -8.70
CA LYS A 32 -11.91 9.96 -7.85
C LYS A 32 -13.18 10.72 -8.25
N THR A 33 -13.33 11.07 -9.53
CA THR A 33 -14.53 11.78 -10.03
C THR A 33 -15.81 10.98 -9.79
N LYS A 34 -15.78 9.65 -9.97
CA LYS A 34 -16.94 8.80 -9.65
C LYS A 34 -17.28 8.85 -8.16
N PHE A 35 -16.28 8.84 -7.30
CA PHE A 35 -16.48 8.93 -5.86
C PHE A 35 -17.00 10.31 -5.43
N GLU A 36 -16.46 11.39 -5.99
CA GLU A 36 -16.93 12.78 -5.76
C GLU A 36 -18.43 12.90 -6.06
N ARG A 37 -18.87 12.46 -7.24
CA ARG A 37 -20.30 12.47 -7.63
C ARG A 37 -21.20 11.70 -6.66
N VAL A 38 -20.72 10.57 -6.15
CA VAL A 38 -21.48 9.78 -5.16
C VAL A 38 -21.59 10.54 -3.84
N LEU A 39 -20.52 11.20 -3.39
CA LEU A 39 -20.58 12.03 -2.18
C LEU A 39 -21.47 13.25 -2.35
N GLU A 40 -21.43 13.93 -3.49
CA GLU A 40 -22.32 15.06 -3.82
C GLU A 40 -23.81 14.68 -3.76
N ALA A 41 -24.14 13.44 -4.13
CA ALA A 41 -25.51 12.93 -4.07
C ALA A 41 -25.95 12.53 -2.65
N ILE A 42 -25.01 12.27 -1.74
CA ILE A 42 -25.28 11.87 -0.35
C ILE A 42 -25.32 13.09 0.57
N LEU A 43 -24.41 14.04 0.34
CA LEU A 43 -24.15 15.16 1.24
C LEU A 43 -25.16 16.29 1.04
N PRO A 44 -25.55 16.99 2.12
CA PRO A 44 -26.37 18.20 1.99
C PRO A 44 -25.61 19.27 1.21
N GLN A 45 -26.31 20.07 0.39
CA GLN A 45 -25.69 21.15 -0.37
C GLN A 45 -25.44 22.38 0.53
N ASN A 46 -24.29 22.40 1.22
CA ASN A 46 -23.87 23.49 2.09
C ASN A 46 -22.40 23.87 1.86
N ALA A 47 -21.94 24.97 2.46
CA ALA A 47 -20.58 25.48 2.29
C ALA A 47 -19.48 24.47 2.69
N THR A 48 -19.76 23.59 3.66
CA THR A 48 -18.80 22.59 4.15
C THR A 48 -18.70 21.34 3.27
N THR A 49 -19.65 21.11 2.37
CA THR A 49 -19.69 19.88 1.55
C THR A 49 -18.52 19.76 0.60
N GLY A 50 -18.12 20.86 -0.06
CA GLY A 50 -16.93 20.86 -0.92
C GLY A 50 -15.65 20.47 -0.18
N GLU A 51 -15.50 20.93 1.07
CA GLU A 51 -14.34 20.61 1.90
C GLU A 51 -14.33 19.13 2.32
N VAL A 52 -15.50 18.59 2.70
CA VAL A 52 -15.65 17.17 3.07
C VAL A 52 -15.35 16.27 1.87
N ILE A 53 -15.88 16.61 0.69
CA ILE A 53 -15.60 15.88 -0.56
C ILE A 53 -14.10 15.90 -0.86
N ALA A 54 -13.48 17.09 -0.88
CA ALA A 54 -12.06 17.24 -1.18
C ALA A 54 -11.17 16.46 -0.21
N TRP A 55 -11.54 16.39 1.06
CA TRP A 55 -10.85 15.59 2.05
C TRP A 55 -11.05 14.08 1.84
N CYS A 56 -12.28 13.65 1.59
CA CYS A 56 -12.58 12.23 1.35
C CYS A 56 -11.93 11.71 0.07
N THR A 57 -11.79 12.54 -0.97
CA THR A 57 -11.28 12.13 -2.28
C THR A 57 -9.78 12.38 -2.45
N ARG A 58 -9.11 12.93 -1.43
CA ARG A 58 -7.66 13.14 -1.42
C ARG A 58 -6.94 11.79 -1.42
N VAL A 59 -6.29 11.47 -2.53
CA VAL A 59 -5.42 10.30 -2.68
C VAL A 59 -4.03 10.66 -2.16
N ASP A 60 -3.87 10.62 -0.84
CA ASP A 60 -2.56 10.67 -0.18
C ASP A 60 -2.20 9.29 0.41
N GLY A 61 -1.02 9.16 1.01
CA GLY A 61 -0.56 7.89 1.57
C GLY A 61 -1.41 7.34 2.72
N ARG A 62 -2.40 8.10 3.25
CA ARG A 62 -3.17 7.72 4.43
C ARG A 62 -4.67 7.59 4.18
N LEU A 63 -5.19 8.17 3.09
CA LEU A 63 -6.60 8.08 2.67
C LEU A 63 -7.55 8.33 3.85
N VAL A 64 -7.26 9.41 4.60
CA VAL A 64 -7.79 9.58 5.96
C VAL A 64 -9.31 9.64 5.99
N GLY A 65 -9.96 10.26 4.99
CA GLY A 65 -11.43 10.37 4.94
C GLY A 65 -12.14 9.03 4.84
N PRO A 66 -11.90 8.26 3.76
CA PRO A 66 -12.52 6.96 3.57
C PRO A 66 -12.23 5.99 4.73
N ASN A 67 -10.98 5.96 5.23
CA ASN A 67 -10.61 5.10 6.35
C ASN A 67 -11.33 5.49 7.65
N MET A 68 -11.54 6.79 7.89
CA MET A 68 -12.22 7.27 9.08
C MET A 68 -13.70 6.89 9.10
N LEU A 69 -14.39 7.10 7.97
CA LEU A 69 -15.78 6.71 7.82
C LEU A 69 -15.95 5.19 7.89
N TRP A 70 -15.06 4.43 7.25
CA TRP A 70 -15.09 2.97 7.33
C TRP A 70 -14.88 2.47 8.77
N PHE A 71 -13.90 3.02 9.49
CA PHE A 71 -13.62 2.62 10.86
C PHE A 71 -14.83 2.85 11.78
N LEU A 72 -15.43 4.04 11.72
CA LEU A 72 -16.64 4.35 12.48
C LEU A 72 -17.79 3.38 12.15
N GLU A 73 -17.90 2.94 10.89
CA GLU A 73 -18.96 2.03 10.47
C GLU A 73 -18.75 0.64 11.07
N THR A 74 -17.49 0.18 11.09
CA THR A 74 -17.13 -1.14 11.62
C THR A 74 -17.22 -1.22 13.14
N THR A 75 -16.86 -0.15 13.85
CA THR A 75 -16.87 -0.14 15.32
C THR A 75 -18.19 0.33 15.93
N GLY A 76 -19.10 0.86 15.10
CA GLY A 76 -20.38 1.46 15.52
C GLY A 76 -20.25 2.82 16.19
N SER A 77 -19.20 3.02 17.01
CA SER A 77 -18.79 4.33 17.53
C SER A 77 -17.28 4.35 17.81
N ALA A 78 -16.68 5.55 17.81
CA ALA A 78 -15.27 5.73 18.21
C ALA A 78 -15.03 7.12 18.79
N ASP A 79 -14.03 7.24 19.68
CA ASP A 79 -13.53 8.50 20.19
C ASP A 79 -12.36 9.04 19.34
N ASP A 80 -11.94 10.27 19.62
CA ASP A 80 -10.84 10.90 18.90
C ASP A 80 -9.51 10.15 19.02
N ARG A 81 -9.29 9.45 20.14
CA ARG A 81 -8.09 8.66 20.41
C ARG A 81 -8.05 7.40 19.55
N GLY A 82 -9.14 6.64 19.49
CA GLY A 82 -9.26 5.44 18.67
C GLY A 82 -9.12 5.76 17.18
N LEU A 83 -9.81 6.82 16.73
CA LEU A 83 -9.71 7.30 15.36
C LEU A 83 -8.28 7.77 15.01
N ALA A 84 -7.61 8.51 15.90
CA ALA A 84 -6.24 8.95 15.64
C ALA A 84 -5.27 7.76 15.54
N THR A 85 -5.40 6.79 16.43
CA THR A 85 -4.60 5.56 16.42
C THR A 85 -4.80 4.79 15.12
N HIS A 86 -6.05 4.63 14.68
CA HIS A 86 -6.35 3.93 13.43
C HIS A 86 -5.81 4.67 12.18
N LEU A 87 -6.02 5.99 12.09
CA LEU A 87 -5.72 6.76 10.88
C LEU A 87 -4.25 7.14 10.74
N TYR A 88 -3.53 7.25 11.85
CA TYR A 88 -2.16 7.75 11.87
C TYR A 88 -1.17 6.82 12.57
N GLY A 89 -1.61 5.67 13.10
CA GLY A 89 -0.79 4.77 13.90
C GLY A 89 -0.43 5.31 15.29
N THR A 90 -0.98 6.47 15.68
CA THR A 90 -0.65 7.14 16.95
C THR A 90 -1.75 8.07 17.42
N SER A 91 -1.88 8.25 18.74
CA SER A 91 -2.87 9.13 19.36
C SER A 91 -2.25 10.36 20.03
N THR A 92 -1.18 10.93 19.46
CA THR A 92 -0.60 12.19 19.98
C THR A 92 -1.65 13.30 20.01
N ARG A 93 -1.44 14.31 20.88
CA ARG A 93 -2.36 15.46 21.02
C ARG A 93 -2.66 16.13 19.68
N LEU A 94 -1.64 16.32 18.84
CA LEU A 94 -1.79 16.91 17.50
C LEU A 94 -2.68 16.04 16.58
N ARG A 95 -2.48 14.72 16.56
CA ARG A 95 -3.31 13.83 15.73
C ARG A 95 -4.76 13.80 16.19
N ARG A 96 -4.99 13.75 17.50
CA ARG A 96 -6.33 13.84 18.10
C ARG A 96 -7.01 15.17 17.76
N PHE A 97 -6.30 16.29 17.84
CA PHE A 97 -6.81 17.60 17.41
C PHE A 97 -7.26 17.59 15.94
N HIS A 98 -6.45 17.05 15.03
CA HIS A 98 -6.83 16.91 13.62
C HIS A 98 -8.05 16.01 13.41
N VAL A 99 -8.19 14.93 14.19
CA VAL A 99 -9.39 14.09 14.15
C VAL A 99 -10.63 14.87 14.61
N ARG A 100 -10.54 15.61 15.72
CA ARG A 100 -11.67 16.43 16.20
C ARG A 100 -12.12 17.43 15.16
N LYS A 101 -11.18 18.15 14.51
CA LYS A 101 -11.53 19.08 13.44
C LYS A 101 -12.24 18.42 12.26
N LYS A 102 -11.89 17.17 11.93
CA LYS A 102 -12.59 16.38 10.91
C LYS A 102 -13.98 15.93 11.37
N LEU A 103 -14.12 15.51 12.64
CA LEU A 103 -15.40 15.15 13.22
C LEU A 103 -16.36 16.35 13.24
N GLU A 104 -15.89 17.54 13.65
CA GLU A 104 -16.65 18.79 13.62
C GLU A 104 -17.16 19.10 12.20
N MET A 105 -16.34 18.91 11.16
CA MET A 105 -16.77 19.09 9.77
C MET A 105 -17.81 18.05 9.35
N LEU A 106 -17.59 16.77 9.69
CA LEU A 106 -18.52 15.69 9.39
C LEU A 106 -19.87 15.85 10.08
N GLU A 107 -19.88 16.45 11.27
CA GLU A 107 -21.09 16.77 12.03
C GLU A 107 -21.90 17.88 11.33
N LYS A 108 -21.23 18.92 10.82
CA LYS A 108 -21.88 20.01 10.05
C LYS A 108 -22.57 19.53 8.77
N VAL A 109 -22.07 18.46 8.16
CA VAL A 109 -22.68 17.82 6.98
C VAL A 109 -23.56 16.61 7.33
N GLN A 110 -23.90 16.42 8.62
CA GLN A 110 -24.80 15.37 9.09
C GLN A 110 -24.37 13.93 8.74
N LEU A 111 -23.06 13.69 8.63
CA LEU A 111 -22.53 12.34 8.47
C LEU A 111 -22.29 11.64 9.81
N VAL A 112 -21.95 12.39 10.86
CA VAL A 112 -21.71 11.87 12.21
C VAL A 112 -22.47 12.68 13.25
N ALA A 113 -22.67 12.08 14.43
CA ALA A 113 -23.20 12.77 15.59
C ALA A 113 -22.49 12.28 16.87
N PRO A 114 -22.45 13.08 17.94
CA PRO A 114 -22.03 12.60 19.25
C PRO A 114 -22.93 11.45 19.74
N TYR A 115 -22.35 10.35 20.20
CA TYR A 115 -23.10 9.18 20.69
C TYR A 115 -23.72 9.42 22.07
N ARG A 116 -23.00 10.14 22.94
CA ARG A 116 -23.47 10.70 24.21
C ARG A 116 -22.62 11.93 24.58
N PRO A 117 -23.19 12.97 25.22
CA PRO A 117 -22.49 14.22 25.54
C PRO A 117 -21.16 14.01 26.29
N ASP A 118 -21.11 13.08 27.24
CA ASP A 118 -19.95 12.89 28.12
C ASP A 118 -18.97 11.81 27.62
N SER A 119 -19.32 11.08 26.57
CA SER A 119 -18.53 9.92 26.12
C SER A 119 -17.34 10.30 25.24
N GLY A 120 -17.36 11.49 24.62
CA GLY A 120 -16.40 11.88 23.59
C GLY A 120 -16.43 11.00 22.33
N LYS A 121 -17.42 10.11 22.20
CA LYS A 121 -17.58 9.20 21.06
C LYS A 121 -18.51 9.76 20.02
N TYR A 122 -18.21 9.44 18.77
CA TYR A 122 -19.03 9.76 17.61
C TYR A 122 -19.60 8.49 16.99
N LEU A 123 -20.82 8.59 16.47
CA LEU A 123 -21.51 7.57 15.69
C LEU A 123 -21.73 8.06 14.25
N LEU A 124 -21.87 7.12 13.33
CA LEU A 124 -22.32 7.43 11.96
C LEU A 124 -23.83 7.52 11.88
N LEU A 125 -24.29 8.62 11.28
CA LEU A 125 -25.68 8.79 10.89
C LEU A 125 -26.00 7.96 9.64
N PRO A 126 -27.27 7.77 9.27
CA PRO A 126 -27.65 6.99 8.07
C PRO A 126 -26.98 7.48 6.77
N GLN A 127 -26.85 8.80 6.58
CA GLN A 127 -26.10 9.37 5.45
C GLN A 127 -24.60 9.06 5.56
N GLY A 128 -24.06 9.15 6.77
CA GLY A 128 -22.73 8.66 7.15
C GLY A 128 -22.44 7.26 6.65
N LYS A 129 -23.35 6.31 6.91
CA LYS A 129 -23.20 4.91 6.49
C LYS A 129 -23.13 4.77 4.97
N LYS A 130 -23.96 5.52 4.23
CA LYS A 130 -23.88 5.55 2.75
C LYS A 130 -22.54 6.11 2.27
N ALA A 131 -22.03 7.17 2.91
CA ALA A 131 -20.73 7.73 2.59
C ALA A 131 -19.57 6.79 2.93
N ALA A 132 -19.65 6.07 4.05
CA ALA A 132 -18.70 5.05 4.45
C ALA A 132 -18.66 3.89 3.44
N GLU A 133 -19.82 3.41 2.98
CA GLU A 133 -19.90 2.41 1.94
C GLU A 133 -19.28 2.88 0.62
N ALA A 134 -19.57 4.11 0.19
CA ALA A 134 -18.94 4.72 -0.96
C ALA A 134 -17.41 4.80 -0.79
N GLY A 135 -16.94 5.15 0.41
CA GLY A 135 -15.53 5.13 0.79
C GLY A 135 -14.90 3.74 0.66
N ARG A 136 -15.57 2.68 1.14
CA ARG A 136 -15.09 1.29 0.97
C ARG A 136 -14.97 0.90 -0.49
N ARG A 137 -15.97 1.25 -1.32
CA ARG A 137 -15.94 0.98 -2.77
C ARG A 137 -14.79 1.73 -3.44
N PHE A 138 -14.53 2.97 -3.04
CA PHE A 138 -13.39 3.76 -3.51
C PHE A 138 -12.04 3.13 -3.13
N LEU A 139 -11.86 2.76 -1.86
CA LEU A 139 -10.65 2.07 -1.37
C LEU A 139 -10.41 0.73 -2.10
N THR A 140 -11.48 -0.03 -2.32
CA THR A 140 -11.42 -1.29 -3.07
C THR A 140 -11.00 -1.05 -4.52
N GLY A 141 -11.55 -0.03 -5.17
CA GLY A 141 -11.15 0.38 -6.53
C GLY A 141 -9.67 0.76 -6.61
N LEU A 142 -9.15 1.52 -5.64
CA LEU A 142 -7.73 1.86 -5.55
C LEU A 142 -6.86 0.61 -5.36
N LEU A 143 -7.30 -0.34 -4.53
CA LEU A 143 -6.60 -1.60 -4.31
C LEU A 143 -6.55 -2.45 -5.59
N ILE A 144 -7.64 -2.53 -6.34
CA ILE A 144 -7.69 -3.24 -7.63
C ILE A 144 -6.70 -2.61 -8.61
N ILE A 145 -6.74 -1.28 -8.78
CA ILE A 145 -5.81 -0.56 -9.67
C ILE A 145 -4.35 -0.81 -9.28
N THR A 146 -4.06 -0.78 -7.98
CA THR A 146 -2.70 -1.00 -7.46
C THR A 146 -2.25 -2.43 -7.72
N ARG A 147 -3.09 -3.44 -7.44
CA ARG A 147 -2.80 -4.86 -7.68
C ARG A 147 -2.61 -5.16 -9.18
N GLU A 148 -3.45 -4.60 -10.04
CA GLU A 148 -3.28 -4.70 -11.51
C GLU A 148 -1.94 -4.12 -11.94
N ARG A 149 -1.55 -2.97 -11.38
CA ARG A 149 -0.28 -2.33 -11.70
C ARG A 149 0.90 -3.17 -11.25
N VAL A 150 0.87 -3.71 -10.04
CA VAL A 150 1.89 -4.65 -9.51
C VAL A 150 2.01 -5.86 -10.43
N ARG A 151 0.90 -6.51 -10.79
CA ARG A 151 0.89 -7.67 -11.70
C ARG A 151 1.46 -7.34 -13.08
N THR A 152 1.10 -6.18 -13.64
CA THR A 152 1.60 -5.72 -14.93
C THR A 152 3.11 -5.48 -14.87
N LEU A 153 3.59 -4.88 -13.79
CA LEU A 153 5.01 -4.68 -13.56
C LEU A 153 5.72 -6.03 -13.45
N GLN A 154 5.28 -6.93 -12.56
CA GLN A 154 5.85 -8.27 -12.39
C GLN A 154 5.97 -9.03 -13.72
N LYS A 155 4.92 -9.04 -14.56
CA LYS A 155 4.97 -9.67 -15.89
C LYS A 155 6.01 -9.03 -16.81
N LYS A 156 6.10 -7.69 -16.83
CA LYS A 156 7.15 -7.00 -17.61
C LYS A 156 8.53 -7.44 -17.16
N TYR A 157 8.80 -7.45 -15.85
CA TYR A 157 10.08 -7.89 -15.31
C TYR A 157 10.39 -9.37 -15.59
N ALA A 158 9.40 -10.26 -15.52
CA ALA A 158 9.60 -11.66 -15.86
C ALA A 158 10.02 -11.85 -17.33
N VAL A 159 9.51 -11.04 -18.25
CA VAL A 159 9.94 -11.02 -19.66
C VAL A 159 11.37 -10.48 -19.81
N TYR A 160 11.80 -9.54 -18.96
CA TYR A 160 13.18 -9.03 -18.98
C TYR A 160 14.19 -9.99 -18.33
N ASN A 161 13.81 -10.68 -17.25
CA ASN A 161 14.64 -11.70 -16.58
C ASN A 161 14.60 -13.07 -17.30
N GLY A 162 13.73 -13.23 -18.31
CA GLY A 162 13.57 -14.44 -19.11
C GLY A 162 14.25 -14.40 -20.48
N HIS A 163 15.03 -13.37 -20.79
CA HIS A 163 15.97 -13.40 -21.91
C HIS A 163 17.34 -13.86 -21.41
N ASP A 164 17.56 -15.17 -21.47
CA ASP A 164 18.84 -15.84 -21.67
C ASP A 164 20.02 -15.39 -20.78
N PHE A 165 20.03 -15.84 -19.52
CA PHE A 165 21.28 -16.37 -18.99
C PHE A 165 21.37 -17.81 -19.48
N GLY A 166 21.79 -17.94 -20.73
CA GLY A 166 22.37 -19.16 -21.23
C GLY A 166 23.50 -19.55 -20.29
N GLU A 167 23.45 -20.82 -19.91
CA GLU A 167 24.47 -21.55 -19.16
C GLU A 167 24.62 -21.13 -17.70
N HIS A 168 24.11 -22.03 -16.84
CA HIS A 168 24.92 -22.51 -15.73
C HIS A 168 26.37 -22.68 -16.23
N ARG A 169 27.23 -21.68 -16.00
CA ARG A 169 28.63 -21.99 -15.75
C ARG A 169 28.61 -22.74 -14.44
N GLU A 170 28.60 -24.06 -14.57
CA GLU A 170 29.22 -24.94 -13.59
C GLU A 170 30.52 -24.25 -13.18
N ILE A 171 30.58 -23.83 -11.92
CA ILE A 171 31.84 -23.51 -11.29
C ILE A 171 32.62 -24.82 -11.39
N PRO A 172 33.79 -24.88 -12.03
CA PRO A 172 34.59 -26.08 -12.00
C PRO A 172 34.92 -26.33 -10.53
N THR A 173 34.28 -27.32 -9.94
CA THR A 173 34.71 -27.91 -8.68
C THR A 173 36.08 -28.48 -8.99
N GLU A 174 37.13 -27.84 -8.48
CA GLU A 174 38.44 -28.48 -8.38
C GLU A 174 38.24 -29.74 -7.53
N GLU A 175 38.03 -30.88 -8.20
CA GLU A 175 38.31 -32.19 -7.66
C GLU A 175 39.78 -32.18 -7.26
N LYS A 176 40.04 -32.08 -5.96
CA LYS A 176 41.32 -32.53 -5.42
C LYS A 176 41.38 -34.03 -5.63
N ASP A 177 42.01 -34.44 -6.71
CA ASP A 177 42.56 -35.76 -6.89
C ASP A 177 43.36 -36.12 -5.63
N THR A 178 42.76 -36.97 -4.81
CA THR A 178 43.48 -37.72 -3.80
C THR A 178 43.86 -39.02 -4.48
N GLU A 179 45.08 -39.09 -5.00
CA GLU A 179 45.67 -40.36 -5.44
C GLU A 179 45.70 -41.34 -4.26
N PRO A 180 45.24 -42.59 -4.45
CA PRO A 180 45.53 -43.66 -3.52
C PRO A 180 46.79 -44.37 -4.00
N THR A 181 47.94 -44.13 -3.37
CA THR A 181 49.11 -45.01 -3.52
C THR A 181 49.36 -45.76 -2.22
N ASN A 182 48.74 -46.93 -2.15
CA ASN A 182 49.06 -47.96 -1.18
C ASN A 182 50.02 -48.93 -1.85
N SER A 183 51.31 -48.88 -1.49
CA SER A 183 52.28 -49.93 -1.84
C SER A 183 52.99 -50.38 -0.57
N ARG A 184 52.53 -51.53 -0.06
CA ARG A 184 53.28 -52.41 0.82
C ARG A 184 54.55 -52.91 0.11
N ASN A 185 55.62 -52.99 0.87
CA ASN A 185 56.59 -54.11 0.98
C ASN A 185 57.41 -53.80 2.25
N ASP A 186 57.36 -54.64 3.30
CA ASP A 186 58.29 -55.76 3.55
C ASP A 186 59.75 -55.24 3.51
N GLU A 187 60.56 -55.25 4.56
CA GLU A 187 60.97 -56.41 5.36
C GLU A 187 61.96 -55.95 6.46
N LEU A 188 62.02 -56.73 7.55
CA LEU A 188 63.21 -57.11 8.33
C LEU A 188 64.04 -56.05 9.09
N GLY A 189 64.38 -56.42 10.32
CA GLY A 189 65.74 -56.22 10.81
C GLY A 189 65.87 -55.76 12.26
N MET A 190 65.94 -56.72 13.17
CA MET A 190 66.44 -56.55 14.53
C MET A 190 67.84 -55.95 14.61
N ARG A 191 68.15 -55.49 15.83
CA ARG A 191 69.46 -55.23 16.48
C ARG A 191 69.79 -53.74 16.55
N SER A 192 70.19 -53.18 17.68
CA SER A 192 70.37 -53.58 19.09
C SER A 192 70.60 -52.28 19.86
#